data_AF-T1C317-F1
#
_entry.id   AF-T1C317-F1
#
_cell.length_a   1.000
_cell.length_b   1.000
_cell.length_c   1.000
_cell.angle_alpha   90.00
_cell.angle_beta   90.00
_cell.angle_gamma   90.00
#
_symmetry.space_group_name_H-M   'P 1'
#
loop_
_entity.id
_entity.type
_entity.pdbx_description
1 polymer ?
#
loop_
_entity_poly.entity_id
_entity_poly.type
_entity_poly.pdbx_seq_one_letter_code
_entity_poly.pdbx_strand_id
1 'polypeptide(L)'
;MLGQAYVRGMHLAGMAATLKHFPGHGSVLEDTHHEGARDPRTLAQLLDADLCPFAAAFAVGAEAVMMAHVTYPAIDALPAGYSRRWIKEILQGELGFAGIVISDDVGMVAAASAGGVGARVAAHYAAGCHVVLACTPALVPEALAAARALRDPPACDLTRLDRTGRPRPGRHCTTTRSARAFSSI
;
A
#
# COMPACT_ATOMS: atom_id res chain seq x y z
N MET A 1 -17.16 -2.78 4.99
CA MET A 1 -15.89 -3.40 5.46
C MET A 1 -15.02 -2.38 6.17
N LEU A 2 -14.16 -2.79 7.10
CA LEU A 2 -13.33 -1.88 7.92
C LEU A 2 -12.35 -1.03 7.09
N GLY A 3 -11.71 -1.60 6.06
CA GLY A 3 -10.79 -0.85 5.19
C GLY A 3 -11.43 0.36 4.50
N GLN A 4 -12.68 0.23 4.04
CA GLN A 4 -13.42 1.35 3.47
C GLN A 4 -13.77 2.43 4.50
N ALA A 5 -14.12 2.01 5.72
CA ALA A 5 -14.41 2.93 6.81
C ALA A 5 -13.15 3.72 7.22
N TYR A 6 -11.99 3.06 7.24
CA TYR A 6 -10.70 3.71 7.45
C TYR A 6 -10.42 4.77 6.38
N VAL A 7 -10.52 4.42 5.08
CA VAL A 7 -10.29 5.39 3.98
C VAL A 7 -11.23 6.59 4.09
N ARG A 8 -12.51 6.35 4.32
CA ARG A 8 -13.49 7.44 4.53
C ARG A 8 -13.15 8.30 5.75
N GLY A 9 -12.70 7.69 6.84
CA GLY A 9 -12.25 8.39 8.04
C GLY A 9 -11.05 9.31 7.76
N MET A 10 -10.04 8.81 7.06
CA MET A 10 -8.89 9.61 6.62
C MET A 10 -9.34 10.78 5.77
N HIS A 11 -10.24 10.54 4.82
CA HIS A 11 -10.80 11.58 3.95
C HIS A 11 -11.56 12.65 4.72
N LEU A 12 -12.34 12.28 5.75
CA LEU A 12 -13.04 13.22 6.64
C LEU A 12 -12.06 14.11 7.43
N ALA A 13 -10.91 13.55 7.82
CA ALA A 13 -9.83 14.29 8.45
C ALA A 13 -9.04 15.18 7.46
N GLY A 14 -9.30 15.05 6.15
CA GLY A 14 -8.54 15.76 5.11
C GLY A 14 -7.19 15.13 4.81
N MET A 15 -7.00 13.85 5.13
CA MET A 15 -5.77 13.09 4.89
C MET A 15 -5.96 12.06 3.77
N ALA A 16 -4.94 11.86 2.95
CA ALA A 16 -4.88 10.73 2.04
C ALA A 16 -4.77 9.41 2.81
N ALA A 17 -5.25 8.33 2.21
CA ALA A 17 -5.16 6.99 2.78
C ALA A 17 -4.12 6.15 2.04
N THR A 18 -3.18 5.59 2.81
CA THR A 18 -2.24 4.56 2.32
C THR A 18 -2.63 3.21 2.92
N LEU A 19 -2.94 2.24 2.06
CA LEU A 19 -3.17 0.86 2.48
C LEU A 19 -1.85 0.11 2.55
N LYS A 20 -1.70 -0.80 3.52
CA LYS A 20 -0.48 -1.60 3.65
C LYS A 20 -0.70 -2.91 4.41
N HIS A 21 0.13 -3.95 4.21
CA HIS A 21 1.10 -4.10 3.10
C HIS A 21 0.47 -4.97 2.03
N PHE A 22 0.44 -4.51 0.78
CA PHE A 22 -0.09 -5.25 -0.36
C PHE A 22 0.91 -6.33 -0.83
N PRO A 23 0.50 -7.56 -1.17
CA PRO A 23 -0.88 -8.05 -1.35
C PRO A 23 -1.51 -8.70 -0.11
N GLY A 24 -0.90 -8.57 1.07
CA GLY A 24 -1.41 -9.12 2.33
C GLY A 24 -0.30 -9.76 3.14
N HIS A 25 0.03 -9.16 4.29
CA HIS A 25 1.08 -9.66 5.18
C HIS A 25 0.54 -10.43 6.40
N GLY A 26 -0.77 -10.32 6.71
CA GLY A 26 -1.35 -10.82 7.96
C GLY A 26 -1.43 -12.35 8.08
N SER A 27 -1.20 -13.08 6.99
CA SER A 27 -1.18 -14.55 6.93
C SER A 27 0.21 -15.15 7.15
N VAL A 28 1.27 -14.35 7.07
CA VAL A 28 2.65 -14.84 7.13
C VAL A 28 3.08 -14.89 8.59
N LEU A 29 3.25 -16.11 9.10
CA LEU A 29 3.69 -16.38 10.48
C LEU A 29 5.18 -16.06 10.70
N GLU A 30 5.94 -15.92 9.63
CA GLU A 30 7.39 -15.68 9.66
C GLU A 30 7.68 -14.19 9.86
N ASP A 31 8.47 -13.91 10.90
CA ASP A 31 8.94 -12.56 11.20
C ASP A 31 9.86 -12.06 10.06
N THR A 32 9.44 -11.01 9.36
CA THR A 32 10.16 -10.38 8.24
C THR A 32 11.54 -9.82 8.61
N HIS A 33 11.92 -9.89 9.89
CA HIS A 33 13.20 -9.42 10.41
C HIS A 33 14.36 -10.44 10.30
N HIS A 34 14.10 -11.74 10.09
CA HIS A 34 15.16 -12.77 10.19
C HIS A 34 15.33 -13.68 8.96
N GLU A 35 14.25 -14.06 8.26
CA GLU A 35 14.31 -14.80 6.99
C GLU A 35 13.21 -14.28 6.05
N GLY A 36 13.43 -14.33 4.73
CA GLY A 36 12.51 -13.74 3.77
C GLY A 36 11.13 -14.41 3.82
N ALA A 37 10.12 -13.67 4.29
CA ALA A 37 8.74 -14.09 4.42
C ALA A 37 8.18 -14.68 3.11
N ARG A 38 7.61 -15.88 3.16
CA ARG A 38 7.00 -16.56 2.01
C ARG A 38 5.54 -16.95 2.27
N ASP A 39 4.70 -16.71 1.28
CA ASP A 39 3.31 -17.19 1.27
C ASP A 39 3.08 -18.09 0.04
N PRO A 40 2.81 -19.40 0.23
CA PRO A 40 2.69 -20.36 -0.86
C PRO A 40 1.33 -20.31 -1.58
N ARG A 41 0.37 -19.51 -1.10
CA ARG A 41 -0.99 -19.48 -1.64
C ARG A 41 -1.01 -18.99 -3.08
N THR A 42 -1.96 -19.50 -3.84
CA THR A 42 -2.22 -19.10 -5.23
C THR A 42 -2.91 -17.74 -5.31
N LEU A 43 -2.85 -17.10 -6.47
CA LEU A 43 -3.52 -15.81 -6.70
C LEU A 43 -5.04 -15.91 -6.44
N ALA A 44 -5.68 -17.02 -6.83
CA ALA A 44 -7.11 -17.22 -6.60
C ALA A 44 -7.47 -17.24 -5.10
N GLN A 45 -6.64 -17.88 -4.27
CA GLN A 45 -6.83 -17.88 -2.81
C GLN A 45 -6.63 -16.49 -2.20
N LEU A 46 -5.67 -15.71 -2.73
CA LEU A 46 -5.43 -14.34 -2.27
C LEU A 46 -6.57 -13.40 -2.69
N LEU A 47 -7.12 -13.57 -3.89
CA LEU A 47 -8.29 -12.82 -4.39
C LEU A 47 -9.53 -13.04 -3.54
N ASP A 48 -9.76 -14.27 -3.10
CA ASP A 48 -10.90 -14.63 -2.24
C ASP A 48 -10.73 -14.22 -0.76
N ALA A 49 -9.50 -13.85 -0.36
CA ALA A 49 -9.19 -13.47 1.02
C ALA A 49 -8.49 -12.10 1.11
N ASP A 50 -7.16 -12.08 1.17
CA ASP A 50 -6.34 -10.93 1.54
C ASP A 50 -6.48 -9.73 0.60
N LEU A 51 -6.79 -9.94 -0.68
CA LEU A 51 -6.97 -8.88 -1.66
C LEU A 51 -8.36 -8.24 -1.62
N CYS A 52 -9.36 -8.93 -1.06
CA CYS A 52 -10.72 -8.40 -0.91
C CYS A 52 -10.77 -7.03 -0.18
N PRO A 53 -10.12 -6.83 0.99
CA PRO A 53 -10.11 -5.52 1.64
C PRO A 53 -9.40 -4.43 0.83
N PHE A 54 -8.37 -4.77 0.04
CA PHE A 54 -7.71 -3.80 -0.84
C PHE A 54 -8.64 -3.35 -1.97
N ALA A 55 -9.25 -4.31 -2.69
CA ALA A 55 -10.20 -4.01 -3.76
C ALA A 55 -11.36 -3.14 -3.26
N ALA A 56 -11.92 -3.48 -2.09
CA ALA A 56 -12.98 -2.69 -1.47
C ALA A 56 -12.53 -1.26 -1.12
N ALA A 57 -11.30 -1.08 -0.64
CA ALA A 57 -10.74 0.21 -0.27
C ALA A 57 -10.34 1.06 -1.49
N PHE A 58 -9.87 0.44 -2.58
CA PHE A 58 -9.64 1.12 -3.86
C PHE A 58 -10.94 1.69 -4.43
N ALA A 59 -12.04 0.94 -4.34
CA ALA A 59 -13.36 1.40 -4.79
C ALA A 59 -13.87 2.66 -4.07
N VAL A 60 -13.31 3.01 -2.90
CA VAL A 60 -13.66 4.24 -2.17
C VAL A 60 -12.56 5.31 -2.25
N GLY A 61 -11.59 5.12 -3.15
CA GLY A 61 -10.60 6.14 -3.49
C GLY A 61 -9.40 6.23 -2.56
N ALA A 62 -8.90 5.09 -2.06
CA ALA A 62 -7.58 5.08 -1.42
C ALA A 62 -6.51 5.62 -2.40
N GLU A 63 -5.72 6.59 -1.96
CA GLU A 63 -4.78 7.29 -2.82
C GLU A 63 -3.45 6.56 -3.01
N ALA A 64 -3.04 5.77 -2.01
CA ALA A 64 -1.77 5.07 -2.04
C ALA A 64 -1.86 3.63 -1.52
N VAL A 65 -0.90 2.82 -1.93
CA VAL A 65 -0.67 1.48 -1.41
C VAL A 65 0.82 1.26 -1.19
N MET A 66 1.18 0.65 -0.06
CA MET A 66 2.53 0.23 0.26
C MET A 66 2.68 -1.27 0.01
N MET A 67 3.70 -1.64 -0.75
CA MET A 67 4.02 -3.02 -1.09
C MET A 67 4.69 -3.75 0.07
N ALA A 68 4.54 -5.07 0.16
CA ALA A 68 5.22 -5.91 1.14
C ALA A 68 6.55 -6.48 0.60
N HIS A 69 7.50 -6.75 1.50
CA HIS A 69 8.68 -7.58 1.22
C HIS A 69 8.40 -9.08 1.48
N VAL A 70 7.33 -9.59 0.87
CA VAL A 70 6.93 -11.01 0.96
C VAL A 70 6.98 -11.64 -0.43
N THR A 71 7.56 -12.83 -0.53
CA THR A 71 7.57 -13.61 -1.77
C THR A 71 6.36 -14.52 -1.82
N TYR A 72 5.72 -14.59 -2.99
CA TYR A 72 4.58 -15.46 -3.26
C TYR A 72 4.92 -16.43 -4.39
N PRO A 73 5.59 -17.57 -4.11
CA PRO A 73 6.21 -18.40 -5.14
C PRO A 73 5.26 -18.94 -6.21
N ALA A 74 3.96 -19.06 -5.90
CA ALA A 74 2.94 -19.47 -6.87
C ALA A 74 2.60 -18.36 -7.90
N ILE A 75 3.06 -17.13 -7.69
CA ILE A 75 2.81 -15.95 -8.53
C ILE A 75 4.12 -15.41 -9.10
N ASP A 76 5.10 -15.12 -8.25
CA ASP A 76 6.40 -14.59 -8.65
C ASP A 76 7.49 -15.05 -7.67
N ALA A 77 8.70 -15.27 -8.19
CA ALA A 77 9.88 -15.57 -7.39
C ALA A 77 10.38 -14.34 -6.63
N LEU A 78 10.12 -13.14 -7.14
CA LEU A 78 10.49 -11.88 -6.50
C LEU A 78 9.49 -11.49 -5.41
N PRO A 79 9.93 -10.83 -4.32
CA PRO A 79 9.00 -10.26 -3.35
C PRO A 79 8.07 -9.24 -4.01
N ALA A 80 6.87 -9.07 -3.48
CA ALA A 80 5.82 -8.26 -4.10
C ALA A 80 6.26 -6.83 -4.43
N GLY A 81 7.01 -6.17 -3.54
CA GLY A 81 7.55 -4.83 -3.78
C GLY A 81 8.60 -4.73 -4.90
N TYR A 82 9.20 -5.83 -5.32
CA TYR A 82 10.19 -5.90 -6.40
C TYR A 82 9.64 -6.58 -7.67
N SER A 83 8.39 -7.04 -7.65
CA SER A 83 7.79 -7.79 -8.74
C SER A 83 6.97 -6.88 -9.65
N ARG A 84 7.36 -6.83 -10.92
CA ARG A 84 6.57 -6.16 -11.96
C ARG A 84 5.23 -6.86 -12.17
N ARG A 85 5.16 -8.17 -12.00
CA ARG A 85 3.91 -8.94 -12.08
C ARG A 85 2.92 -8.50 -11.01
N TRP A 86 3.36 -8.37 -9.76
CA TRP A 86 2.52 -7.88 -8.67
C TRP A 86 2.04 -6.44 -8.90
N ILE A 87 2.93 -5.53 -9.32
CA ILE A 87 2.59 -4.12 -9.43
C ILE A 87 1.81 -3.81 -10.73
N LYS A 88 2.33 -4.21 -11.90
CA LYS A 88 1.77 -3.82 -13.19
C LYS A 88 0.58 -4.69 -13.61
N GLU A 89 0.71 -6.01 -13.44
CA GLU A 89 -0.32 -6.94 -13.94
C GLU A 89 -1.44 -7.09 -12.92
N ILE A 90 -1.13 -7.37 -11.66
CA ILE A 90 -2.16 -7.68 -10.66
C ILE A 90 -2.73 -6.40 -10.03
N LEU A 91 -1.90 -5.56 -9.43
CA LEU A 91 -2.37 -4.35 -8.73
C LEU A 91 -2.97 -3.32 -9.69
N GLN A 92 -2.24 -2.96 -10.76
CA GLN A 92 -2.69 -1.94 -11.72
C GLN A 92 -3.61 -2.51 -12.80
N GLY A 93 -3.39 -3.75 -13.24
CA GLY A 93 -4.20 -4.42 -14.26
C GLY A 93 -5.48 -5.04 -13.69
N GLU A 94 -5.36 -6.15 -12.97
CA GLU A 94 -6.51 -6.94 -12.48
C GLU A 94 -7.36 -6.18 -11.44
N LEU A 95 -6.71 -5.52 -10.47
CA LEU A 95 -7.41 -4.76 -9.42
C LEU A 95 -7.69 -3.31 -9.78
N GLY A 96 -7.18 -2.82 -10.92
CA GLY A 96 -7.45 -1.48 -11.44
C GLY A 96 -6.95 -0.33 -10.56
N PHE A 97 -5.96 -0.56 -9.68
CA PHE A 97 -5.45 0.49 -8.80
C PHE A 97 -4.63 1.52 -9.60
N ALA A 98 -5.09 2.77 -9.60
CA ALA A 98 -4.46 3.88 -10.34
C ALA A 98 -3.77 4.91 -9.42
N GLY A 99 -3.61 4.60 -8.13
CA GLY A 99 -2.99 5.50 -7.16
C GLY A 99 -1.47 5.38 -7.07
N ILE A 100 -0.90 5.92 -5.99
CA ILE A 100 0.53 5.92 -5.73
C ILE A 100 0.96 4.57 -5.12
N VAL A 101 1.98 3.96 -5.72
CA VAL A 101 2.61 2.73 -5.22
C VAL A 101 3.89 3.08 -4.49
N ILE A 102 3.98 2.67 -3.23
CA ILE A 102 5.08 2.99 -2.31
C ILE A 102 5.78 1.68 -1.95
N SER A 103 7.12 1.66 -1.93
CA SER A 103 7.85 0.51 -1.37
C SER A 103 7.68 0.43 0.15
N ASP A 104 7.94 -0.74 0.73
CA ASP A 104 8.31 -0.80 2.15
C ASP A 104 9.75 -0.30 2.35
N ASP A 105 10.22 -0.24 3.60
CA ASP A 105 11.55 0.28 3.92
C ASP A 105 12.68 -0.50 3.24
N VAL A 106 13.54 0.21 2.51
CA VAL A 106 14.73 -0.38 1.86
C VAL A 106 15.83 -0.75 2.86
N GLY A 107 15.74 -0.28 4.10
CA GLY A 107 16.66 -0.64 5.18
C GLY A 107 16.41 -2.01 5.80
N MET A 108 15.24 -2.61 5.58
CA MET A 108 14.87 -3.89 6.21
C MET A 108 15.75 -5.06 5.76
N VAL A 109 15.94 -6.03 6.66
CA VAL A 109 16.66 -7.29 6.35
C VAL A 109 16.00 -8.04 5.19
N ALA A 110 14.66 -8.05 5.13
CA ALA A 110 13.91 -8.63 4.01
C ALA A 110 14.24 -7.99 2.64
N ALA A 111 14.70 -6.73 2.63
CA ALA A 111 15.14 -6.04 1.42
C ALA A 111 16.57 -6.43 0.99
N ALA A 112 17.33 -7.14 1.82
CA ALA A 112 18.74 -7.45 1.57
C ALA A 112 18.99 -8.38 0.38
N SER A 113 17.98 -9.15 -0.01
CA SER A 113 18.02 -10.00 -1.21
C SER A 113 18.29 -9.22 -2.51
N ALA A 114 18.01 -7.91 -2.55
CA ALA A 114 18.23 -7.06 -3.72
C ALA A 114 19.55 -6.27 -3.70
N GLY A 115 20.48 -6.60 -2.79
CA GLY A 115 21.84 -6.02 -2.75
C GLY A 115 21.94 -4.76 -1.90
N GLY A 116 22.77 -3.79 -2.33
CA GLY A 116 22.96 -2.49 -1.65
C GLY A 116 21.75 -1.57 -1.76
N VAL A 117 21.72 -0.46 -1.02
CA VAL A 117 20.57 0.48 -1.00
C VAL A 117 20.28 1.00 -2.40
N GLY A 118 21.31 1.39 -3.16
CA GLY A 118 21.10 1.87 -4.53
C GLY A 118 20.45 0.84 -5.46
N ALA A 119 20.81 -0.44 -5.33
CA ALA A 119 20.21 -1.53 -6.11
C ALA A 119 18.75 -1.78 -5.70
N ARG A 120 18.44 -1.74 -4.40
CA ARG A 120 17.07 -1.85 -3.87
C ARG A 120 16.17 -0.73 -4.39
N VAL A 121 16.66 0.51 -4.37
CA VAL A 121 15.96 1.67 -4.93
C VAL A 121 15.66 1.45 -6.41
N ALA A 122 16.66 1.11 -7.20
CA ALA A 122 16.47 0.87 -8.64
C ALA A 122 15.50 -0.28 -8.92
N ALA A 123 15.56 -1.36 -8.16
CA ALA A 123 14.68 -2.51 -8.30
C ALA A 123 13.20 -2.16 -8.02
N HIS A 124 12.92 -1.36 -6.98
CA HIS A 124 11.55 -0.89 -6.72
C HIS A 124 10.99 -0.03 -7.84
N TYR A 125 11.79 0.92 -8.34
CA TYR A 125 11.37 1.75 -9.47
C TYR A 125 11.15 0.93 -10.75
N ALA A 126 12.03 -0.03 -11.03
CA ALA A 126 11.89 -0.95 -12.17
C ALA A 126 10.64 -1.85 -12.06
N ALA A 127 10.27 -2.25 -10.85
CA ALA A 127 9.04 -3.00 -10.59
C ALA A 127 7.77 -2.13 -10.81
N GLY A 128 7.89 -0.83 -10.60
CA GLY A 128 6.82 0.15 -10.84
C GLY A 128 6.38 0.93 -9.60
N CYS A 129 7.14 0.90 -8.51
CA CYS A 129 6.94 1.81 -7.39
C CYS A 129 7.19 3.25 -7.81
N HIS A 130 6.40 4.17 -7.28
CA HIS A 130 6.52 5.60 -7.53
C HIS A 130 7.33 6.30 -6.43
N VAL A 131 7.27 5.78 -5.21
CA VAL A 131 7.98 6.30 -4.04
C VAL A 131 8.71 5.15 -3.36
N VAL A 132 9.98 5.37 -3.02
CA VAL A 132 10.79 4.42 -2.27
C VAL A 132 11.00 4.94 -0.85
N LEU A 133 10.66 4.13 0.14
CA LEU A 133 10.76 4.47 1.55
C LEU A 133 12.14 4.09 2.10
N ALA A 134 12.82 5.06 2.74
CA ALA A 134 14.05 4.85 3.50
C ALA A 134 13.85 5.42 4.91
N CYS A 135 13.64 4.53 5.89
CA CYS A 135 13.32 4.94 7.26
C CYS A 135 14.56 5.31 8.08
N THR A 136 15.69 4.65 7.80
CA THR A 136 16.94 4.89 8.53
C THR A 136 17.68 6.10 7.95
N PRO A 137 17.93 7.18 8.72
CA PRO A 137 18.55 8.41 8.21
C PRO A 137 19.91 8.19 7.52
N ALA A 138 20.69 7.21 7.99
CA ALA A 138 21.99 6.87 7.40
C ALA A 138 21.91 6.37 5.95
N LEU A 139 20.76 5.81 5.53
CA LEU A 139 20.56 5.29 4.18
C LEU A 139 20.09 6.37 3.20
N VAL A 140 19.58 7.50 3.70
CA VAL A 140 18.97 8.56 2.90
C VAL A 140 19.93 9.14 1.84
N PRO A 141 21.22 9.44 2.15
CA PRO A 141 22.13 9.97 1.13
C PRO A 141 22.32 9.03 -0.07
N GLU A 142 22.51 7.74 0.19
CA GLU A 142 22.67 6.74 -0.87
C GLU A 142 21.35 6.53 -1.65
N ALA A 143 20.22 6.45 -0.95
CA ALA A 143 18.92 6.30 -1.59
C ALA A 143 18.58 7.49 -2.51
N LEU A 144 18.86 8.72 -2.08
CA LEU A 144 18.69 9.91 -2.89
C LEU A 144 19.62 9.94 -4.10
N ALA A 145 20.89 9.54 -3.94
CA ALA A 145 21.83 9.45 -5.05
C ALA A 145 21.35 8.45 -6.10
N ALA A 146 20.88 7.28 -5.66
CA ALA A 146 20.34 6.25 -6.53
C ALA A 146 19.08 6.71 -7.26
N ALA A 147 18.12 7.34 -6.55
CA ALA A 147 16.91 7.85 -7.16
C ALA A 147 17.18 8.93 -8.23
N ARG A 148 18.16 9.81 -7.98
CA ARG A 148 18.58 10.85 -8.95
C ARG A 148 19.30 10.28 -10.18
N ALA A 149 19.91 9.11 -10.06
CA ALA A 149 20.63 8.45 -11.15
C ALA A 149 19.70 7.66 -12.10
N LEU A 150 18.43 7.49 -11.74
CA LEU A 150 17.47 6.75 -12.56
C LEU A 150 17.14 7.49 -13.85
N ARG A 151 17.11 6.72 -14.94
CA ARG A 151 16.59 7.18 -16.23
C ARG A 151 15.14 6.74 -16.32
N ASP A 152 14.25 7.69 -16.61
CA ASP A 152 12.81 7.46 -16.81
C ASP A 152 12.10 6.78 -15.61
N PRO A 153 12.05 7.46 -14.44
CA PRO A 153 11.29 6.94 -13.31
C PRO A 153 9.78 6.89 -13.64
N PRO A 154 8.99 5.98 -13.04
CA PRO A 154 7.54 5.93 -13.21
C PRO A 154 6.91 7.30 -12.95
N ALA A 155 6.10 7.77 -13.91
CA ALA A 155 5.38 9.03 -13.77
C ALA A 155 4.54 9.02 -12.49
N CYS A 156 4.74 10.03 -11.64
CA CYS A 156 4.14 10.11 -10.32
C CYS A 156 3.57 11.51 -10.10
N ASP A 157 2.25 11.60 -9.95
CA ASP A 157 1.57 12.84 -9.58
C ASP A 157 1.27 12.84 -8.08
N LEU A 158 2.19 13.37 -7.29
CA LEU A 158 2.05 13.44 -5.83
C LEU A 158 0.95 14.39 -5.38
N THR A 159 0.43 15.28 -6.25
CA THR A 159 -0.72 16.12 -5.91
C THR A 159 -1.98 15.29 -5.63
N ARG A 160 -2.01 14.03 -6.07
CA ARG A 160 -3.06 13.07 -5.71
C ARG A 160 -3.11 12.76 -4.21
N LEU A 161 -2.00 12.92 -3.50
CA LEU A 161 -1.95 12.76 -2.04
C LEU A 161 -2.39 14.04 -1.32
N ASP A 162 -2.43 15.18 -2.01
CA ASP A 162 -2.93 16.41 -1.46
C ASP A 162 -4.46 16.40 -1.43
N ARG A 163 -5.00 16.52 -0.23
CA ARG A 163 -6.45 16.64 0.01
C ARG A 163 -6.83 17.99 0.61
N THR A 164 -5.87 18.91 0.75
CA THR A 164 -6.18 20.29 1.10
C THR A 164 -7.13 20.86 0.03
N GLY A 165 -8.24 21.45 0.48
CA GLY A 165 -9.26 21.99 -0.42
C GLY A 165 -10.30 21.00 -0.99
N ARG A 166 -10.19 19.68 -0.81
CA ARG A 166 -11.30 18.77 -1.18
C ARG A 166 -12.50 18.96 -0.25
N PRO A 167 -13.73 19.02 -0.78
CA PRO A 167 -14.92 19.23 0.03
C PRO A 167 -15.04 18.11 1.08
N ARG A 168 -15.06 18.49 2.35
CA ARG A 168 -15.34 17.56 3.44
C ARG A 168 -16.82 17.16 3.33
N PRO A 169 -17.17 15.86 3.33
CA PRO A 169 -18.55 15.44 3.47
C PRO A 169 -19.18 16.18 4.66
N GLY A 170 -20.31 16.84 4.41
CA GLY A 170 -20.93 17.75 5.37
C GLY A 170 -21.05 17.10 6.75
N ARG A 171 -20.66 17.83 7.80
CA ARG A 171 -20.85 17.44 9.20
C ARG A 171 -22.35 17.44 9.51
N HIS A 172 -23.08 16.41 9.12
CA HIS A 172 -24.47 16.22 9.53
C HIS A 172 -24.58 14.85 10.19
N CYS A 173 -24.00 14.76 11.39
CA CYS A 173 -24.43 13.78 12.38
C CYS A 173 -25.41 14.48 13.31
N THR A 174 -26.64 14.74 12.83
CA THR A 174 -27.76 15.07 13.71
C THR A 174 -28.22 13.78 14.36
N THR A 175 -27.65 13.47 15.53
CA THR A 175 -28.25 12.53 16.48
C THR A 175 -29.49 13.18 17.09
N THR A 176 -30.58 13.30 16.32
CA THR A 176 -31.88 13.57 16.91
C THR A 176 -32.34 12.28 17.60
N ARG A 177 -32.08 12.21 18.91
CA ARG A 177 -32.76 11.30 19.83
C ARG A 177 -34.27 11.49 19.66
N SER A 178 -34.92 10.54 18.99
CA SER A 178 -36.35 10.34 19.12
C SER A 178 -36.61 9.67 20.46
N ALA A 179 -36.80 10.48 21.51
CA ALA A 179 -37.39 10.00 22.75
C ALA A 179 -38.89 9.83 22.49
N ARG A 180 -39.30 8.62 22.11
CA ARG A 180 -40.70 8.21 22.23
C ARG A 180 -41.03 8.11 23.71
N ALA A 181 -41.83 9.04 24.19
CA ALA A 181 -42.51 8.92 25.47
C ALA A 181 -43.50 7.75 25.39
N PHE A 182 -43.20 6.66 26.11
CA PHE A 182 -44.20 5.66 26.45
C PHE A 182 -45.01 6.17 27.64
N SER A 183 -46.29 6.43 27.39
CA SER A 183 -47.33 6.56 28.41
C SER A 183 -47.62 5.19 29.02
N SER A 184 -47.66 5.05 30.34
CA SER A 184 -48.75 4.44 31.13
C SER A 184 -48.35 4.19 32.58
N ILE A 185 -49.35 4.41 33.46
CA ILE A 185 -49.42 4.25 34.93
C ILE A 185 -49.00 5.49 35.72
#